data_AF-Q6WB76-F1
#
_entry.id   AF-Q6WB76-F1
#
_cell.length_a   1.000
_cell.length_b   1.000
_cell.length_c   1.000
_cell.angle_alpha   90.00
_cell.angle_beta   90.00
_cell.angle_gamma   90.00
#
_symmetry.space_group_name_H-M   'P 1'
#
loop_
_entity.id
_entity.type
_entity.pdbx_description
1 polymer ?
#
loop_
_entity_poly.entity_id
_entity_poly.type
_entity_poly.pdbx_seq_one_letter_code
_entity_poly.pdbx_strand_id
1 'polypeptide(L)'
;MHHQQSIRIQLTKYKSLTAMDLSSFEKEILKTGFPLENEVSSSLRNKGWNVISNKYYVDDNETTVREIDLIAYKATQVQQFSVYTALIISCKKNESNVWALLSRPLQKNDPNRNWHPVHAWTNDKSLNFQISKPEFGTDYHARMGKKALSALEDPSVDIFSFQEMNRQSGSPKNDKAIFDSITSLMKAQAYEVRALPTRKTAPSVYHFSLISVVDTEVINLLFSEGKIEASEIESEQYLANYIINKKQDISRIRFIRASAFNKIISDYDKLHRFNCRVFSEYCDEFYDGALEDRNRTKVFIEEFRKIVWWKLHWTLHKNLGRDLKREDIDLSWNSINKYVEVNVPFGGDDLEFLNKDEESNKAIKKALSEVYRYHGPFHFSEDIPF
;
A
#
# COMPACT_ATOMS: atom_id res chain seq x y z
N MET A 1 68.39 51.02 13.54
CA MET A 1 67.04 51.38 14.03
C MET A 1 66.00 51.39 12.89
N HIS A 2 65.94 50.38 12.00
CA HIS A 2 64.93 50.37 10.91
C HIS A 2 64.50 49.00 10.33
N HIS A 3 64.78 47.86 10.99
CA HIS A 3 64.41 46.54 10.44
C HIS A 3 63.52 45.66 11.33
N GLN A 4 63.16 46.12 12.54
CA GLN A 4 62.25 45.39 13.44
C GLN A 4 60.79 45.91 13.43
N GLN A 5 60.49 46.98 12.68
CA GLN A 5 59.12 47.50 12.56
C GLN A 5 58.29 46.89 11.41
N SER A 6 58.92 46.17 10.47
CA SER A 6 58.19 45.60 9.31
C SER A 6 57.49 44.27 9.62
N ILE A 7 57.96 43.50 10.61
CA ILE A 7 57.34 42.21 11.00
C ILE A 7 56.10 42.43 11.88
N ARG A 8 56.00 43.57 12.57
CA ARG A 8 54.87 43.88 13.47
C ARG A 8 53.61 44.36 12.74
N ILE A 9 53.69 44.64 11.44
CA ILE A 9 52.57 45.12 10.61
C ILE A 9 51.92 43.97 9.82
N GLN A 10 52.58 42.81 9.67
CA GLN A 10 51.98 41.65 8.99
C GLN A 10 51.23 40.67 9.91
N LEU A 11 51.30 40.84 11.23
CA LEU A 11 50.57 39.99 12.19
C LEU A 11 49.20 40.55 12.60
N THR A 12 48.86 41.79 12.23
CA THR A 12 47.55 42.41 12.49
C THR A 12 46.50 42.14 11.40
N LYS A 13 46.79 41.21 10.48
CA LYS A 13 45.86 40.78 9.42
C LYS A 13 45.34 39.35 9.56
N TYR A 14 45.62 38.67 10.67
CA TYR A 14 44.72 37.63 11.13
C TYR A 14 43.58 38.31 11.88
N LYS A 15 42.60 38.79 11.11
CA LYS A 15 41.24 38.97 11.61
C LYS A 15 40.94 37.72 12.44
N SER A 16 40.71 37.91 13.74
CA SER A 16 40.10 36.88 14.56
C SER A 16 38.91 36.37 13.75
N LEU A 17 38.93 35.10 13.35
CA LEU A 17 37.73 34.39 12.98
C LEU A 17 36.80 34.57 14.18
N THR A 18 35.86 35.50 14.07
CA THR A 18 34.79 35.70 15.04
C THR A 18 34.20 34.31 15.28
N ALA A 19 34.29 33.83 16.51
CA ALA A 19 33.73 32.53 16.87
C ALA A 19 32.32 32.46 16.31
N MET A 20 32.07 31.45 15.47
CA MET A 20 30.79 31.28 14.81
C MET A 20 29.70 31.17 15.89
N ASP A 21 28.75 32.09 15.88
CA ASP A 21 27.63 32.05 16.83
C ASP A 21 26.66 30.95 16.43
N LEU A 22 26.83 29.78 17.04
CA LEU A 22 26.02 28.59 16.76
C LEU A 22 24.53 28.81 17.08
N SER A 23 24.19 29.72 18.00
CA SER A 23 22.79 29.99 18.38
C SER A 23 21.98 30.63 17.25
N SER A 24 22.65 31.30 16.31
CA SER A 24 21.99 31.87 15.12
C SER A 24 21.47 30.75 14.20
N PHE A 25 22.20 29.66 14.05
CA PHE A 25 21.78 28.50 13.25
C PHE A 25 20.58 27.78 13.88
N GLU A 26 20.56 27.64 15.21
CA GLU A 26 19.43 27.07 15.95
C GLU A 26 18.13 27.86 15.73
N LYS A 27 18.21 29.20 15.71
CA LYS A 27 17.04 30.05 15.48
C LYS A 27 16.55 29.98 14.03
N GLU A 28 17.47 29.95 13.07
CA GLU A 28 17.10 29.90 11.65
C GLU A 28 16.57 28.53 11.23
N ILE A 29 17.12 27.42 11.75
CA ILE A 29 16.62 26.08 11.42
C ILE A 29 15.19 25.87 11.91
N LEU A 30 14.80 26.52 13.02
CA LEU A 30 13.43 26.48 13.53
C LEU A 30 12.40 27.06 12.58
N LYS A 31 12.79 27.92 11.62
CA LYS A 31 11.88 28.49 10.61
C LYS A 31 11.62 27.52 9.44
N THR A 32 12.41 26.46 9.32
CA THR A 32 12.28 25.47 8.23
C THR A 32 11.25 24.38 8.58
N GLY A 33 11.01 23.45 7.64
CA GLY A 33 10.16 22.26 7.87
C GLY A 33 10.85 21.14 8.66
N PHE A 34 12.18 21.14 8.77
CA PHE A 34 12.94 20.05 9.40
C PHE A 34 12.58 19.78 10.88
N PRO A 35 12.27 20.78 11.72
CA PRO A 35 11.78 20.51 13.08
C PRO A 35 10.51 19.67 13.11
N LEU A 36 9.55 19.96 12.21
CA LEU A 36 8.30 19.20 12.10
C LEU A 36 8.57 17.77 11.63
N GLU A 37 9.42 17.60 10.61
CA GLU A 37 9.82 16.26 10.12
C GLU A 37 10.47 15.42 11.23
N ASN A 38 11.35 16.04 12.03
CA ASN A 38 12.00 15.37 13.15
C ASN A 38 11.02 15.01 14.27
N GLU A 39 10.08 15.89 14.61
CA GLU A 39 9.03 15.62 15.59
C GLU A 39 8.15 14.44 15.14
N VAL A 40 7.62 14.50 13.93
CA VAL A 40 6.78 13.45 13.33
C VAL A 40 7.52 12.11 13.29
N SER A 41 8.77 12.11 12.82
CA SER A 41 9.65 10.94 12.80
C SER A 41 9.87 10.34 14.20
N SER A 42 10.16 11.19 15.19
CA SER A 42 10.38 10.77 16.58
C SER A 42 9.12 10.15 17.16
N SER A 43 7.95 10.76 16.95
CA SER A 43 6.67 10.24 17.42
C SER A 43 6.31 8.89 16.81
N LEU A 44 6.60 8.67 15.54
CA LEU A 44 6.42 7.39 14.86
C LEU A 44 7.35 6.32 15.45
N ARG A 45 8.65 6.63 15.60
CA ARG A 45 9.65 5.71 16.18
C ARG A 45 9.29 5.33 17.61
N ASN A 46 8.85 6.29 18.42
CA ASN A 46 8.39 6.05 19.80
C ASN A 46 7.17 5.12 19.87
N LYS A 47 6.41 4.99 18.79
CA LYS A 47 5.29 4.03 18.66
C LYS A 47 5.65 2.76 17.89
N GLY A 48 6.94 2.50 17.69
CA GLY A 48 7.46 1.28 17.06
C GLY A 48 7.28 1.24 15.55
N TRP A 49 7.14 2.39 14.89
CA TRP A 49 7.20 2.46 13.43
C TRP A 49 8.65 2.52 12.97
N ASN A 50 8.98 1.80 11.91
CA ASN A 50 10.22 2.03 11.17
C ASN A 50 10.04 3.30 10.34
N VAL A 51 11.03 4.18 10.31
CA VAL A 51 10.95 5.46 9.58
C VAL A 51 12.18 5.63 8.69
N ILE A 52 11.90 5.93 7.42
CA ILE A 52 12.86 6.34 6.39
C ILE A 52 12.59 7.82 6.12
N SER A 53 13.60 8.67 6.32
CA SER A 53 13.51 10.11 6.06
C SER A 53 14.11 10.45 4.70
N ASN A 54 13.64 11.53 4.08
CA ASN A 54 14.25 12.20 2.94
C ASN A 54 14.50 11.25 1.77
N LYS A 55 13.46 10.49 1.42
CA LYS A 55 13.59 9.44 0.41
C LYS A 55 13.49 10.05 -0.98
N TYR A 56 14.58 9.94 -1.72
CA TYR A 56 14.61 10.31 -3.14
C TYR A 56 13.94 9.26 -4.03
N TYR A 57 13.20 9.73 -5.03
CA TYR A 57 12.61 8.91 -6.07
C TYR A 57 12.61 9.65 -7.41
N VAL A 58 12.58 8.89 -8.51
CA VAL A 58 12.48 9.45 -9.86
C VAL A 58 11.01 9.47 -10.26
N ASP A 59 10.53 10.63 -10.69
CA ASP A 59 9.20 10.79 -11.26
C ASP A 59 9.23 10.39 -12.74
N ASP A 60 8.75 9.19 -13.05
CA ASP A 60 8.75 8.66 -14.43
C ASP A 60 8.05 9.55 -15.47
N ASN A 61 7.17 10.48 -15.06
CA ASN A 61 6.51 11.40 -16.01
C ASN A 61 7.38 12.61 -16.38
N GLU A 62 8.23 13.06 -15.45
CA GLU A 62 9.02 14.28 -15.61
C GLU A 62 10.53 14.02 -15.62
N THR A 63 10.97 12.79 -15.37
CA THR A 63 12.38 12.39 -15.21
C THR A 63 13.14 13.26 -14.19
N THR A 64 12.41 13.83 -13.23
CA THR A 64 12.98 14.66 -12.17
C THR A 64 13.15 13.84 -10.90
N VAL A 65 14.25 14.09 -10.18
CA VAL A 65 14.44 13.56 -8.83
C VAL A 65 13.56 14.37 -7.88
N ARG A 66 12.72 13.67 -7.13
CA ARG A 66 11.85 14.22 -6.10
C ARG A 66 12.20 13.59 -4.77
N GLU A 67 11.75 14.23 -3.70
CA GLU A 67 11.95 13.78 -2.34
C GLU A 67 10.59 13.69 -1.66
N ILE A 68 10.41 12.65 -0.85
CA ILE A 68 9.31 12.59 0.12
C ILE A 68 9.90 12.66 1.53
N ASP A 69 9.28 13.49 2.35
CA ASP A 69 9.77 13.85 3.68
C ASP A 69 9.94 12.60 4.55
N LEU A 70 8.89 11.77 4.69
CA LEU A 70 8.97 10.53 5.47
C LEU A 70 8.18 9.38 4.82
N ILE A 71 8.75 8.17 4.93
CA ILE A 71 8.03 6.91 4.79
C ILE A 71 8.15 6.14 6.10
N ALA A 72 7.02 5.83 6.72
CA ALA A 72 6.97 5.01 7.92
C ALA A 72 6.26 3.68 7.66
N TYR A 73 6.67 2.60 8.31
CA TYR A 73 5.96 1.32 8.18
C TYR A 73 6.02 0.43 9.41
N LYS A 74 4.98 -0.40 9.53
CA LYS A 74 4.94 -1.60 10.38
C LYS A 74 4.85 -2.85 9.53
N ALA A 75 5.51 -3.91 9.97
CA ALA A 75 5.57 -5.19 9.28
C ALA A 75 5.30 -6.32 10.28
N THR A 76 4.42 -7.25 9.90
CA THR A 76 4.11 -8.45 10.69
C THR A 76 4.02 -9.65 9.75
N GLN A 77 4.65 -10.76 10.11
CA GLN A 77 4.48 -12.02 9.36
C GLN A 77 3.10 -12.61 9.68
N VAL A 78 2.32 -12.92 8.65
CA VAL A 78 0.98 -13.48 8.71
C VAL A 78 0.89 -14.62 7.70
N GLN A 79 0.64 -15.83 8.18
CA GLN A 79 0.71 -17.04 7.33
C GLN A 79 2.03 -17.08 6.52
N GLN A 80 1.95 -17.27 5.20
CA GLN A 80 3.10 -17.33 4.30
C GLN A 80 3.65 -15.97 3.86
N PHE A 81 3.03 -14.85 4.21
CA PHE A 81 3.42 -13.52 3.72
C PHE A 81 3.63 -12.51 4.85
N SER A 82 4.37 -11.44 4.54
CA SER A 82 4.50 -10.29 5.45
C SER A 82 3.49 -9.21 5.10
N VAL A 83 2.76 -8.72 6.11
CA VAL A 83 1.83 -7.59 5.98
C VAL A 83 2.55 -6.30 6.36
N TYR A 84 2.61 -5.36 5.42
CA TYR A 84 3.16 -4.04 5.59
C TYR A 84 2.04 -3.00 5.59
N THR A 85 2.00 -2.16 6.62
CA THR A 85 1.20 -0.93 6.61
C THR A 85 2.16 0.23 6.52
N ALA A 86 2.12 0.96 5.41
CA ALA A 86 3.04 2.03 5.07
C ALA A 86 2.32 3.38 5.07
N LEU A 87 2.93 4.37 5.73
CA LEU A 87 2.51 5.76 5.76
C LEU A 87 3.49 6.55 4.90
N ILE A 88 2.99 7.24 3.88
CA ILE A 88 3.75 8.21 3.11
C ILE A 88 3.33 9.57 3.62
N ILE A 89 4.27 10.33 4.15
CA ILE A 89 3.99 11.52 4.93
C ILE A 89 4.73 12.70 4.31
N SER A 90 3.99 13.78 4.05
CA SER A 90 4.57 15.08 3.76
C SER A 90 4.34 16.02 4.95
N CYS A 91 5.39 16.73 5.33
CA CYS A 91 5.40 17.71 6.41
C CYS A 91 5.45 19.11 5.79
N LYS A 92 4.47 19.97 6.09
CA LYS A 92 4.43 21.36 5.60
C LYS A 92 4.33 22.32 6.77
N LYS A 93 5.14 23.37 6.73
CA LYS A 93 5.11 24.46 7.71
C LYS A 93 4.75 25.76 7.00
N ASN A 94 3.86 26.54 7.60
CA ASN A 94 3.58 27.90 7.13
C ASN A 94 3.25 28.84 8.29
N GLU A 95 4.09 29.83 8.53
CA GLU A 95 3.89 30.79 9.63
C GLU A 95 2.92 31.91 9.25
N SER A 96 2.83 32.25 7.95
CA SER A 96 2.09 33.42 7.46
C SER A 96 0.67 33.11 7.00
N ASN A 97 0.43 31.87 6.54
CA ASN A 97 -0.85 31.45 6.00
C ASN A 97 -1.39 30.22 6.72
N VAL A 98 -2.72 30.15 6.81
CA VAL A 98 -3.48 28.96 7.20
C VAL A 98 -3.89 28.20 5.95
N TRP A 99 -4.16 26.90 6.10
CA TRP A 99 -4.67 26.07 5.02
C TRP A 99 -6.19 25.98 5.09
N ALA A 100 -6.89 26.51 4.09
CA ALA A 100 -8.33 26.41 3.99
C ALA A 100 -8.73 25.28 3.03
N LEU A 101 -9.53 24.34 3.55
CA LEU A 101 -10.20 23.30 2.78
C LEU A 101 -11.58 23.84 2.41
N LEU A 102 -11.83 24.06 1.12
CA LEU A 102 -13.12 24.56 0.64
C LEU A 102 -14.01 23.36 0.41
N SER A 103 -15.09 23.27 1.17
CA SER A 103 -15.93 22.09 1.20
C SER A 103 -17.41 22.38 1.01
N ARG A 104 -18.17 21.33 0.74
CA ARG A 104 -19.63 21.36 0.64
C ARG A 104 -20.22 20.08 1.25
N PRO A 105 -21.52 20.05 1.57
CA PRO A 105 -22.17 18.84 2.06
C PRO A 105 -21.97 17.64 1.13
N LEU A 106 -21.69 16.48 1.71
CA LEU A 106 -21.48 15.24 0.96
C LEU A 106 -22.74 14.78 0.24
N GLN A 107 -22.58 14.45 -1.04
CA GLN A 107 -23.58 13.73 -1.81
C GLN A 107 -23.23 12.25 -1.85
N LYS A 108 -23.70 11.49 -0.86
CA LYS A 108 -23.36 10.07 -0.69
C LYS A 108 -23.78 9.17 -1.86
N ASN A 109 -24.75 9.62 -2.67
CA ASN A 109 -25.30 8.86 -3.79
C ASN A 109 -24.67 9.23 -5.15
N ASP A 110 -23.52 9.93 -5.17
CA ASP A 110 -22.81 10.24 -6.41
C ASP A 110 -22.18 8.96 -7.02
N PRO A 111 -22.67 8.46 -8.17
CA PRO A 111 -22.16 7.24 -8.78
C PRO A 111 -20.76 7.40 -9.36
N ASN A 112 -20.25 8.63 -9.51
CA ASN A 112 -18.92 8.90 -10.08
C ASN A 112 -17.81 8.94 -9.02
N ARG A 113 -18.12 8.60 -7.76
CA ARG A 113 -17.16 8.66 -6.65
C ARG A 113 -16.87 7.28 -6.09
N ASN A 114 -15.59 6.93 -6.09
CA ASN A 114 -15.09 5.86 -5.24
C ASN A 114 -14.85 6.40 -3.82
N TRP A 115 -15.74 6.09 -2.89
CA TRP A 115 -15.62 6.47 -1.48
C TRP A 115 -14.64 5.57 -0.70
N HIS A 116 -14.27 4.41 -1.26
CA HIS A 116 -13.50 3.38 -0.58
C HIS A 116 -12.19 3.05 -1.34
N PRO A 117 -11.34 4.04 -1.68
CA PRO A 117 -10.08 3.75 -2.33
C PRO A 117 -9.13 3.03 -1.36
N VAL A 118 -8.58 1.91 -1.82
CA VAL A 118 -7.58 1.12 -1.09
C VAL A 118 -6.39 0.90 -2.01
N HIS A 119 -5.23 1.46 -1.62
CA HIS A 119 -3.99 1.24 -2.36
C HIS A 119 -3.21 0.11 -1.71
N ALA A 120 -3.38 -1.08 -2.28
CA ALA A 120 -2.65 -2.27 -1.88
C ALA A 120 -1.78 -2.81 -3.03
N TRP A 121 -0.67 -3.45 -2.66
CA TRP A 121 0.18 -4.20 -3.58
C TRP A 121 0.55 -5.53 -2.95
N THR A 122 0.65 -6.60 -3.73
CA THR A 122 1.13 -7.89 -3.25
C THR A 122 1.86 -8.64 -4.35
N ASN A 123 2.83 -9.47 -3.97
CA ASN A 123 3.42 -10.51 -4.82
C ASN A 123 2.96 -11.93 -4.44
N ASP A 124 2.13 -12.06 -3.39
CA ASP A 124 1.46 -13.32 -3.08
C ASP A 124 0.29 -13.54 -4.05
N LYS A 125 0.30 -14.68 -4.75
CA LYS A 125 -0.69 -14.99 -5.79
C LYS A 125 -2.12 -15.11 -5.27
N SER A 126 -2.31 -15.66 -4.07
CA SER A 126 -3.64 -15.84 -3.47
C SER A 126 -4.26 -14.50 -3.10
N LEU A 127 -3.46 -13.59 -2.52
CA LEU A 127 -3.90 -12.23 -2.24
C LEU A 127 -4.08 -11.40 -3.51
N ASN A 128 -3.22 -11.59 -4.51
CA ASN A 128 -3.32 -10.85 -5.77
C ASN A 128 -4.64 -11.13 -6.49
N PHE A 129 -5.11 -12.38 -6.43
CA PHE A 129 -6.44 -12.76 -6.92
C PHE A 129 -7.55 -11.96 -6.24
N GLN A 130 -7.47 -11.77 -4.92
CA GLN A 130 -8.47 -11.02 -4.15
C GLN A 130 -8.38 -9.52 -4.42
N ILE A 131 -7.17 -8.95 -4.41
CA ILE A 131 -6.95 -7.50 -4.60
C ILE A 131 -7.28 -7.04 -6.03
N SER A 132 -7.15 -7.92 -7.02
CA SER A 132 -7.45 -7.58 -8.42
C SER A 132 -8.96 -7.50 -8.72
N LYS A 133 -9.83 -7.85 -7.77
CA LYS A 133 -11.28 -7.76 -7.94
C LYS A 133 -11.75 -6.30 -7.95
N PRO A 134 -12.65 -5.90 -8.87
CA PRO A 134 -13.18 -4.54 -8.92
C PRO A 134 -13.79 -4.04 -7.59
N GLU A 135 -14.41 -4.94 -6.83
CA GLU A 135 -15.08 -4.69 -5.55
C GLU A 135 -14.15 -4.70 -4.34
N PHE A 136 -12.85 -4.95 -4.51
CA PHE A 136 -11.89 -5.13 -3.39
C PHE A 136 -11.94 -3.99 -2.38
N GLY A 137 -11.93 -2.73 -2.83
CA GLY A 137 -11.95 -1.57 -1.92
C GLY A 137 -13.22 -1.51 -1.07
N THR A 138 -14.38 -1.78 -1.67
CA THR A 138 -15.68 -1.82 -0.97
C THR A 138 -15.74 -2.98 0.01
N ASP A 139 -15.31 -4.18 -0.39
CA ASP A 139 -15.28 -5.36 0.49
C ASP A 139 -14.31 -5.16 1.67
N TYR A 140 -13.12 -4.63 1.40
CA TYR A 140 -12.12 -4.31 2.42
C TYR A 140 -12.68 -3.31 3.44
N HIS A 141 -13.36 -2.26 2.99
CA HIS A 141 -14.03 -1.30 3.88
C HIS A 141 -15.17 -1.94 4.68
N ALA A 142 -15.98 -2.81 4.06
CA ALA A 142 -17.09 -3.48 4.73
C ALA A 142 -16.61 -4.36 5.91
N ARG A 143 -15.44 -4.98 5.79
CA ARG A 143 -14.83 -5.82 6.86
C ARG A 143 -14.37 -5.04 8.09
N MET A 144 -14.25 -3.71 8.02
CA MET A 144 -14.02 -2.89 9.22
C MET A 144 -15.20 -2.96 10.20
N GLY A 145 -16.42 -3.16 9.68
CA GLY A 145 -17.65 -3.07 10.45
C GLY A 145 -17.85 -1.68 11.07
N LYS A 146 -18.75 -1.57 12.06
CA LYS A 146 -19.05 -0.29 12.75
C LYS A 146 -17.94 0.24 13.66
N LYS A 147 -16.83 -0.49 13.83
CA LYS A 147 -15.67 -0.04 14.61
C LYS A 147 -14.82 0.84 13.71
N ALA A 148 -15.20 2.11 13.61
CA ALA A 148 -14.57 3.08 12.74
C ALA A 148 -13.06 3.17 13.01
N LEU A 149 -12.26 2.80 12.01
CA LEU A 149 -10.85 3.13 11.97
C LEU A 149 -10.76 4.52 11.37
N SER A 150 -10.48 5.54 12.20
CA SER A 150 -10.42 6.94 11.71
C SER A 150 -9.46 7.14 10.52
N ALA A 151 -8.45 6.27 10.40
CA ALA A 151 -7.52 6.24 9.28
C ALA A 151 -8.20 6.00 7.92
N LEU A 152 -9.37 5.35 7.90
CA LEU A 152 -10.13 4.96 6.72
C LEU A 152 -11.60 5.43 6.78
N GLU A 153 -11.96 6.28 7.75
CA GLU A 153 -13.31 6.85 7.83
C GLU A 153 -13.65 7.63 6.56
N ASP A 154 -14.89 7.52 6.10
CA ASP A 154 -15.38 8.36 5.01
C ASP A 154 -15.20 9.84 5.36
N PRO A 155 -14.88 10.70 4.38
CA PRO A 155 -14.87 12.14 4.60
C PRO A 155 -16.15 12.61 5.27
N SER A 156 -16.07 13.68 6.06
CA SER A 156 -17.26 14.31 6.67
C SER A 156 -17.93 15.32 5.72
N VAL A 157 -17.14 15.84 4.77
CA VAL A 157 -17.52 16.83 3.77
C VAL A 157 -16.89 16.49 2.42
N ASP A 158 -17.41 17.09 1.35
CA ASP A 158 -16.81 17.04 0.03
C ASP A 158 -15.88 18.25 -0.18
N ILE A 159 -14.57 18.03 -0.13
CA ILE A 159 -13.58 19.07 -0.44
C ILE A 159 -13.45 19.21 -1.95
N PHE A 160 -13.82 20.37 -2.48
CA PHE A 160 -13.77 20.65 -3.92
C PHE A 160 -12.61 21.57 -4.33
N SER A 161 -12.00 22.28 -3.39
CA SER A 161 -10.85 23.16 -3.66
C SER A 161 -10.03 23.44 -2.39
N PHE A 162 -8.88 24.07 -2.57
CA PHE A 162 -7.96 24.47 -1.51
C PHE A 162 -7.56 25.92 -1.68
N GLN A 163 -7.19 26.57 -0.58
CA GLN A 163 -6.74 27.94 -0.59
C GLN A 163 -5.81 28.20 0.59
N GLU A 164 -4.60 28.72 0.38
CA GLU A 164 -3.90 29.36 1.50
C GLU A 164 -4.54 30.72 1.78
N MET A 165 -4.73 31.04 3.07
CA MET A 165 -5.29 32.32 3.49
C MET A 165 -4.34 32.98 4.48
N ASN A 166 -4.13 34.29 4.37
CA ASN A 166 -3.30 35.00 5.34
C ASN A 166 -3.91 34.87 6.74
N ARG A 167 -3.07 34.49 7.70
CA ARG A 167 -3.49 34.20 9.08
C ARG A 167 -4.17 35.38 9.78
N GLN A 168 -3.79 36.62 9.45
CA GLN A 168 -4.28 37.82 10.12
C GLN A 168 -5.44 38.48 9.37
N SER A 169 -5.29 38.68 8.05
CA SER A 169 -6.27 39.41 7.24
C SER A 169 -7.35 38.50 6.65
N GLY A 170 -7.15 37.18 6.64
CA GLY A 170 -7.99 36.24 5.90
C GLY A 170 -7.93 36.41 4.38
N SER A 171 -7.00 37.22 3.85
CA SER A 171 -6.94 37.44 2.40
C SER A 171 -6.40 36.20 1.68
N PRO A 172 -6.98 35.83 0.53
CA PRO A 172 -6.57 34.63 -0.20
C PRO A 172 -5.15 34.80 -0.78
N LYS A 173 -4.44 33.67 -0.87
CA LYS A 173 -3.12 33.52 -1.52
C LYS A 173 -3.24 32.54 -2.69
N ASN A 174 -2.16 31.86 -3.07
CA ASN A 174 -2.28 30.71 -3.98
C ASN A 174 -2.48 29.42 -3.15
N ASP A 175 -2.66 28.29 -3.80
CA ASP A 175 -2.82 26.97 -3.19
C ASP A 175 -1.59 26.07 -3.41
N LYS A 176 -0.49 26.64 -3.91
CA LYS A 176 0.67 25.88 -4.40
C LYS A 176 1.24 24.92 -3.36
N ALA A 177 1.37 25.36 -2.10
CA ALA A 177 1.92 24.53 -1.03
C ALA A 177 1.03 23.30 -0.73
N ILE A 178 -0.30 23.47 -0.80
CA ILE A 178 -1.28 22.41 -0.57
C ILE A 178 -1.24 21.44 -1.75
N PHE A 179 -1.29 21.96 -2.98
CA PHE A 179 -1.22 21.16 -4.20
C PHE A 179 0.10 20.37 -4.30
N ASP A 180 1.24 20.99 -4.00
CA ASP A 180 2.55 20.32 -3.98
C ASP A 180 2.59 19.21 -2.91
N SER A 181 1.95 19.41 -1.75
CA SER A 181 1.82 18.36 -0.73
C SER A 181 0.98 17.17 -1.21
N ILE A 182 -0.17 17.43 -1.84
CA ILE A 182 -1.04 16.38 -2.39
C ILE A 182 -0.33 15.61 -3.51
N THR A 183 0.26 16.31 -4.46
CA THR A 183 0.89 15.69 -5.64
C THR A 183 2.16 14.92 -5.28
N SER A 184 2.99 15.43 -4.36
CA SER A 184 4.17 14.69 -3.89
C SER A 184 3.79 13.36 -3.23
N LEU A 185 2.76 13.35 -2.38
CA LEU A 185 2.23 12.13 -1.75
C LEU A 185 1.79 11.09 -2.78
N MET A 186 0.97 11.48 -3.75
CA MET A 186 0.46 10.58 -4.79
C MET A 186 1.58 10.07 -5.70
N LYS A 187 2.52 10.93 -6.10
CA LYS A 187 3.68 10.54 -6.92
C LYS A 187 4.61 9.57 -6.17
N ALA A 188 4.85 9.81 -4.88
CA ALA A 188 5.64 8.91 -4.04
C ALA A 188 4.97 7.54 -3.87
N GLN A 189 3.64 7.50 -3.69
CA GLN A 189 2.88 6.24 -3.64
C GLN A 189 3.02 5.44 -4.93
N ALA A 190 2.80 6.08 -6.07
CA ALA A 190 2.92 5.42 -7.37
C ALA A 190 4.35 4.90 -7.61
N TYR A 191 5.37 5.64 -7.18
CA TYR A 191 6.75 5.17 -7.21
C TYR A 191 6.95 3.94 -6.32
N GLU A 192 6.51 3.99 -5.05
CA GLU A 192 6.68 2.85 -4.13
C GLU A 192 6.03 1.58 -4.67
N VAL A 193 4.78 1.67 -5.14
CA VAL A 193 4.04 0.55 -5.74
C VAL A 193 4.81 -0.04 -6.93
N ARG A 194 5.32 0.79 -7.84
CA ARG A 194 6.10 0.34 -9.02
C ARG A 194 7.44 -0.27 -8.67
N ALA A 195 8.09 0.22 -7.62
CA ALA A 195 9.40 -0.27 -7.19
C ALA A 195 9.30 -1.53 -6.31
N LEU A 196 8.11 -1.94 -5.87
CA LEU A 196 7.96 -3.13 -5.01
C LEU A 196 8.28 -4.47 -5.71
N PRO A 197 7.84 -4.73 -6.95
CA PRO A 197 8.17 -5.98 -7.66
C PRO A 197 9.67 -6.27 -7.77
N THR A 198 10.52 -5.24 -7.87
CA THR A 198 11.98 -5.41 -7.94
C THR A 198 12.63 -5.53 -6.56
N ARG A 199 12.02 -4.96 -5.51
CA ARG A 199 12.57 -4.93 -4.14
C ARG A 199 12.11 -6.10 -3.27
N LYS A 200 10.97 -6.72 -3.58
CA LYS A 200 10.34 -7.73 -2.73
C LYS A 200 10.18 -9.05 -3.46
N THR A 201 11.02 -10.01 -3.07
CA THR A 201 11.01 -11.38 -3.58
C THR A 201 10.21 -12.33 -2.68
N ALA A 202 10.23 -12.12 -1.36
CA ALA A 202 9.42 -12.88 -0.41
C ALA A 202 7.93 -12.47 -0.49
N PRO A 203 6.98 -13.39 -0.29
CA PRO A 203 5.55 -13.08 -0.27
C PRO A 203 5.24 -11.96 0.72
N SER A 204 4.59 -10.91 0.24
CA SER A 204 4.33 -9.68 0.99
C SER A 204 3.11 -8.97 0.43
N VAL A 205 2.36 -8.32 1.32
CA VAL A 205 1.31 -7.37 0.96
C VAL A 205 1.58 -6.03 1.62
N TYR A 206 1.38 -4.94 0.87
CA TYR A 206 1.54 -3.56 1.30
C TYR A 206 0.18 -2.88 1.24
N HIS A 207 -0.15 -2.11 2.28
CA HIS A 207 -1.23 -1.14 2.30
C HIS A 207 -0.65 0.25 2.51
N PHE A 208 -0.99 1.21 1.65
CA PHE A 208 -0.46 2.58 1.69
C PHE A 208 -1.49 3.59 2.20
N SER A 209 -1.07 4.46 3.12
CA SER A 209 -1.84 5.62 3.58
C SER A 209 -1.06 6.90 3.33
N LEU A 210 -1.73 7.93 2.81
CA LEU A 210 -1.13 9.22 2.50
C LEU A 210 -1.51 10.25 3.57
N ILE A 211 -0.54 10.95 4.11
CA ILE A 211 -0.72 11.89 5.22
C ILE A 211 -0.02 13.21 4.91
N SER A 212 -0.74 14.31 5.02
CA SER A 212 -0.17 15.66 5.01
C SER A 212 -0.22 16.21 6.43
N VAL A 213 0.93 16.30 7.09
CA VAL A 213 1.07 16.90 8.43
C VAL A 213 1.43 18.37 8.27
N VAL A 214 0.66 19.23 8.89
CA VAL A 214 0.74 20.68 8.68
C VAL A 214 1.01 21.40 10.01
N ASP A 215 2.10 22.14 10.07
CA ASP A 215 2.42 23.10 11.14
C ASP A 215 1.90 24.49 10.76
N THR A 216 0.57 24.58 10.69
CA THR A 216 -0.26 25.79 10.65
C THR A 216 -1.70 25.39 11.03
N GLU A 217 -2.60 26.35 11.17
CA GLU A 217 -4.02 26.05 11.30
C GLU A 217 -4.55 25.46 9.99
N VAL A 218 -5.39 24.43 10.14
CA VAL A 218 -6.21 23.90 9.06
C VAL A 218 -7.65 24.30 9.36
N ILE A 219 -8.27 24.99 8.42
CA ILE A 219 -9.65 25.45 8.53
C ILE A 219 -10.51 24.82 7.44
N ASN A 220 -11.75 24.49 7.76
CA ASN A 220 -12.76 24.11 6.81
C ASN A 220 -13.66 25.32 6.52
N LEU A 221 -13.83 25.65 5.24
CA LEU A 221 -14.80 26.64 4.77
C LEU A 221 -15.95 25.88 4.11
N LEU A 222 -17.03 25.68 4.86
CA LEU A 222 -18.21 24.95 4.40
C LEU A 222 -19.14 25.87 3.62
N PHE A 223 -19.35 25.56 2.35
CA PHE A 223 -20.30 26.25 1.47
C PHE A 223 -21.66 25.55 1.56
N SER A 224 -22.66 26.24 2.10
CA SER A 224 -24.04 25.73 2.21
C SER A 224 -25.06 26.85 2.07
N GLU A 225 -26.07 26.68 1.21
CA GLU A 225 -27.24 27.57 1.09
C GLU A 225 -26.90 29.08 1.01
N GLY A 226 -25.86 29.42 0.25
CA GLY A 226 -25.43 30.82 0.06
C GLY A 226 -24.64 31.43 1.22
N LYS A 227 -24.27 30.62 2.22
CA LYS A 227 -23.38 31.00 3.33
C LYS A 227 -22.07 30.21 3.28
N ILE A 228 -21.04 30.80 3.88
CA ILE A 228 -19.74 30.16 4.10
C ILE A 228 -19.51 30.16 5.61
N GLU A 229 -19.38 28.96 6.19
CA GLU A 229 -19.08 28.77 7.61
C GLU A 229 -17.64 28.31 7.78
N ALA A 230 -16.87 29.06 8.58
CA ALA A 230 -15.48 28.73 8.88
C ALA A 230 -15.39 27.97 10.21
N SER A 231 -14.62 26.88 10.21
CA SER A 231 -14.32 26.10 11.42
C SER A 231 -12.87 25.63 11.40
N GLU A 232 -12.23 25.59 12.57
CA GLU A 232 -10.91 25.00 12.71
C GLU A 232 -11.04 23.47 12.86
N ILE A 233 -10.15 22.73 12.21
CA ILE A 233 -10.19 21.27 12.21
C ILE A 233 -8.82 20.68 12.57
N GLU A 234 -8.82 19.60 13.36
CA GLU A 234 -7.60 18.84 13.68
C GLU A 234 -7.15 17.96 12.51
N SER A 235 -8.11 17.41 11.77
CA SER A 235 -7.88 16.49 10.65
C SER A 235 -9.11 16.40 9.75
N GLU A 236 -8.89 16.14 8.46
CA GLU A 236 -9.94 15.80 7.50
C GLU A 236 -9.38 14.84 6.43
N GLN A 237 -10.27 14.04 5.84
CA GLN A 237 -9.99 13.11 4.76
C GLN A 237 -10.35 13.74 3.42
N TYR A 238 -9.42 13.73 2.48
CA TYR A 238 -9.61 14.19 1.11
C TYR A 238 -9.46 13.03 0.13
N LEU A 239 -10.43 12.88 -0.77
CA LEU A 239 -10.36 11.93 -1.88
C LEU A 239 -9.87 12.67 -3.13
N ALA A 240 -8.57 12.56 -3.39
CA ALA A 240 -7.91 13.19 -4.50
C ALA A 240 -8.10 12.36 -5.78
N ASN A 241 -8.72 12.95 -6.80
CA ASN A 241 -8.69 12.39 -8.15
C ASN A 241 -7.41 12.83 -8.84
N TYR A 242 -6.61 11.88 -9.33
CA TYR A 242 -5.42 12.22 -10.08
C TYR A 242 -5.16 11.23 -11.20
N ILE A 243 -4.60 11.73 -12.31
CA ILE A 243 -4.24 10.90 -13.45
C ILE A 243 -2.74 10.60 -13.34
N ILE A 244 -2.41 9.35 -13.04
CA ILE A 244 -1.03 8.85 -13.05
C ILE A 244 -0.91 7.84 -14.20
N ASN A 245 0.08 8.02 -15.08
CA ASN A 245 0.34 7.11 -16.20
C ASN A 245 -0.89 6.88 -17.09
N LYS A 246 -1.66 7.94 -17.37
CA LYS A 246 -2.90 7.91 -18.17
C LYS A 246 -4.03 7.06 -17.58
N LYS A 247 -3.93 6.66 -16.31
CA LYS A 247 -5.02 6.02 -15.56
C LYS A 247 -5.49 6.98 -14.47
N GLN A 248 -6.79 7.22 -14.42
CA GLN A 248 -7.39 7.91 -13.30
C GLN A 248 -7.36 6.97 -12.09
N ASP A 249 -6.83 7.47 -10.98
CA ASP A 249 -6.84 6.80 -9.70
C ASP A 249 -7.34 7.78 -8.63
N ILE A 250 -7.85 7.23 -7.52
CA ILE A 250 -8.39 8.01 -6.42
C ILE A 250 -7.59 7.68 -5.18
N SER A 251 -6.92 8.69 -4.63
CA SER A 251 -6.11 8.53 -3.42
C SER A 251 -6.73 9.24 -2.23
N ARG A 252 -6.80 8.52 -1.11
CA ARG A 252 -7.18 9.07 0.19
C ARG A 252 -5.98 9.74 0.85
N ILE A 253 -6.08 11.05 1.07
CA ILE A 253 -5.09 11.87 1.76
C ILE A 253 -5.71 12.37 3.05
N ARG A 254 -5.03 12.14 4.17
CA ARG A 254 -5.45 12.69 5.46
C ARG A 254 -4.64 13.95 5.77
N PHE A 255 -5.30 15.09 5.83
CA PHE A 255 -4.72 16.30 6.39
C PHE A 255 -4.76 16.21 7.91
N ILE A 256 -3.66 16.56 8.57
CA ILE A 256 -3.50 16.50 10.02
C ILE A 256 -2.74 17.72 10.48
N ARG A 257 -3.29 18.46 11.46
CA ARG A 257 -2.52 19.48 12.17
C ARG A 257 -1.42 18.82 13.00
N ALA A 258 -0.21 19.37 12.98
CA ALA A 258 0.94 18.84 13.71
C ALA A 258 0.62 18.50 15.18
N SER A 259 -0.08 19.40 15.87
CA SER A 259 -0.51 19.20 17.27
C SER A 259 -1.42 17.99 17.50
N ALA A 260 -2.17 17.54 16.49
CA ALA A 260 -3.05 16.38 16.56
C ALA A 260 -2.35 15.06 16.15
N PHE A 261 -1.17 15.13 15.53
CA PHE A 261 -0.50 13.96 14.96
C PHE A 261 -0.27 12.85 16.01
N ASN A 262 0.23 13.21 17.19
CA ASN A 262 0.50 12.25 18.26
C ASN A 262 -0.72 11.44 18.70
N LYS A 263 -1.92 12.04 18.68
CA LYS A 263 -3.18 11.35 18.99
C LYS A 263 -3.55 10.37 17.86
N ILE A 264 -3.41 10.82 16.62
CA ILE A 264 -3.88 10.12 15.42
C ILE A 264 -3.00 8.92 15.04
N ILE A 265 -1.69 8.90 15.35
CA ILE A 265 -0.83 7.73 15.02
C ILE A 265 -1.42 6.40 15.56
N SER A 266 -2.13 6.45 16.69
CA SER A 266 -2.75 5.24 17.27
C SER A 266 -3.80 4.60 16.36
N ASP A 267 -4.42 5.37 15.46
CA ASP A 267 -5.37 4.86 14.49
C ASP A 267 -4.69 4.06 13.38
N TYR A 268 -3.46 4.42 13.02
CA TYR A 268 -2.65 3.63 12.10
C TYR A 268 -2.12 2.34 12.73
N ASP A 269 -1.94 2.30 14.07
CA ASP A 269 -1.64 1.05 14.77
C ASP A 269 -2.84 0.09 14.73
N LYS A 270 -4.06 0.63 14.88
CA LYS A 270 -5.30 -0.16 14.73
C LYS A 270 -5.45 -0.62 13.28
N LEU A 271 -5.15 0.24 12.31
CA LEU A 271 -5.15 -0.11 10.89
C LEU A 271 -4.16 -1.24 10.59
N HIS A 272 -2.96 -1.23 11.16
CA HIS A 272 -2.00 -2.32 10.95
C HIS A 272 -2.53 -3.67 11.46
N ARG A 273 -3.14 -3.70 12.65
CA ARG A 273 -3.78 -4.91 13.18
C ARG A 273 -4.94 -5.38 12.30
N PHE A 274 -5.75 -4.42 11.82
CA PHE A 274 -6.83 -4.70 10.88
C PHE A 274 -6.31 -5.32 9.59
N ASN A 275 -5.28 -4.74 8.98
CA ASN A 275 -4.60 -5.27 7.80
C ASN A 275 -4.12 -6.70 8.02
N CYS A 276 -3.46 -6.99 9.14
CA CYS A 276 -2.97 -8.33 9.45
C CYS A 276 -4.11 -9.36 9.46
N ARG A 277 -5.23 -9.01 10.10
CA ARG A 277 -6.41 -9.88 10.16
C ARG A 277 -7.05 -10.05 8.78
N VAL A 278 -7.35 -8.95 8.10
CA VAL A 278 -8.11 -8.97 6.83
C VAL A 278 -7.34 -9.65 5.70
N PHE A 279 -6.03 -9.42 5.59
CA PHE A 279 -5.25 -10.12 4.58
C PHE A 279 -5.10 -11.62 4.92
N SER A 280 -5.09 -12.00 6.19
CA SER A 280 -5.21 -13.42 6.57
C SER A 280 -6.54 -14.00 6.08
N GLU A 281 -7.66 -13.34 6.38
CA GLU A 281 -9.00 -13.77 5.97
C GLU A 281 -9.10 -13.92 4.44
N TYR A 282 -8.59 -12.95 3.67
CA TYR A 282 -8.57 -13.05 2.20
C TYR A 282 -7.77 -14.23 1.66
N CYS A 283 -6.66 -14.56 2.32
CA CYS A 283 -5.85 -15.72 1.99
C CYS A 283 -6.62 -17.01 2.29
N ASP A 284 -7.21 -17.12 3.48
CA ASP A 284 -8.00 -18.29 3.87
C ASP A 284 -9.19 -18.49 2.93
N GLU A 285 -9.94 -17.42 2.66
CA GLU A 285 -11.05 -17.44 1.71
C GLU A 285 -10.64 -17.89 0.32
N PHE A 286 -9.46 -17.50 -0.16
CA PHE A 286 -8.95 -17.98 -1.45
C PHE A 286 -8.84 -19.50 -1.44
N TYR A 287 -8.17 -20.06 -0.41
CA TYR A 287 -7.89 -21.48 -0.29
C TYR A 287 -9.14 -22.33 -0.01
N ASP A 288 -10.08 -21.83 0.79
CA ASP A 288 -11.34 -22.55 1.10
C ASP A 288 -12.15 -22.89 -0.16
N GLY A 289 -12.09 -22.03 -1.18
CA GLY A 289 -12.76 -22.24 -2.47
C GLY A 289 -11.80 -22.50 -3.62
N ALA A 290 -10.52 -22.79 -3.37
CA ALA A 290 -9.49 -22.76 -4.41
C ALA A 290 -9.71 -23.78 -5.53
N LEU A 291 -10.29 -24.94 -5.21
CA LEU A 291 -10.55 -26.00 -6.18
C LEU A 291 -11.98 -25.96 -6.74
N GLU A 292 -12.93 -25.35 -6.01
CA GLU A 292 -14.33 -25.21 -6.44
C GLU A 292 -14.53 -24.11 -7.48
N ASP A 293 -13.65 -23.10 -7.50
CA ASP A 293 -13.66 -21.99 -8.45
C ASP A 293 -12.51 -22.15 -9.46
N ARG A 294 -12.86 -22.41 -10.73
CA ARG A 294 -11.89 -22.59 -11.82
C ARG A 294 -10.90 -21.44 -11.95
N ASN A 295 -11.31 -20.20 -11.65
CA ASN A 295 -10.41 -19.05 -11.73
C ASN A 295 -9.35 -19.09 -10.63
N ARG A 296 -9.69 -19.60 -9.44
CA ARG A 296 -8.75 -19.80 -8.33
C ARG A 296 -7.83 -20.98 -8.59
N THR A 297 -8.35 -22.10 -9.10
CA THR A 297 -7.55 -23.27 -9.50
C THR A 297 -6.44 -22.85 -10.47
N LYS A 298 -6.79 -22.06 -11.49
CA LYS A 298 -5.85 -21.58 -12.51
C LYS A 298 -4.69 -20.73 -11.96
N VAL A 299 -4.82 -20.10 -10.79
CA VAL A 299 -3.75 -19.28 -10.20
C VAL A 299 -2.49 -20.11 -9.91
N PHE A 300 -2.67 -21.38 -9.54
CA PHE A 300 -1.60 -22.27 -9.10
C PHE A 300 -1.45 -23.56 -9.92
N ILE A 301 -2.14 -23.66 -11.07
CA ILE A 301 -2.11 -24.88 -11.87
C ILE A 301 -0.71 -25.24 -12.36
N GLU A 302 0.11 -24.24 -12.70
CA GLU A 302 1.50 -24.48 -13.13
C GLU A 302 2.40 -24.98 -11.99
N GLU A 303 2.19 -24.50 -10.75
CA GLU A 303 2.87 -25.04 -9.56
C GLU A 303 2.47 -26.49 -9.31
N PHE A 304 1.18 -26.79 -9.38
CA PHE A 304 0.66 -28.15 -9.25
C PHE A 304 1.29 -29.08 -10.30
N ARG A 305 1.21 -28.69 -11.58
CA ARG A 305 1.79 -29.41 -12.72
C ARG A 305 3.28 -29.72 -12.52
N LYS A 306 4.07 -28.74 -12.05
CA LYS A 306 5.51 -28.93 -11.80
C LYS A 306 5.80 -30.02 -10.75
N ILE A 307 4.95 -30.14 -9.73
CA ILE A 307 5.13 -31.12 -8.66
C ILE A 307 4.76 -32.53 -9.16
N VAL A 308 3.66 -32.66 -9.90
CA VAL A 308 3.10 -33.99 -10.23
C VAL A 308 3.59 -34.56 -11.56
N TRP A 309 3.91 -33.72 -12.55
CA TRP A 309 4.12 -34.14 -13.93
C TRP A 309 5.17 -35.24 -14.07
N TRP A 310 6.36 -35.06 -13.50
CA TRP A 310 7.44 -36.03 -13.66
C TRP A 310 7.03 -37.42 -13.18
N LYS A 311 6.33 -37.48 -12.04
CA LYS A 311 5.91 -38.74 -11.43
C LYS A 311 4.83 -39.42 -12.28
N LEU A 312 3.82 -38.67 -12.72
CA LEU A 312 2.77 -39.20 -13.57
C LEU A 312 3.32 -39.67 -14.92
N HIS A 313 4.12 -38.82 -15.57
CA HIS A 313 4.75 -39.13 -16.86
C HIS A 313 5.59 -40.40 -16.78
N TRP A 314 6.48 -40.53 -15.78
CA TRP A 314 7.31 -41.73 -15.64
C TRP A 314 6.48 -42.99 -15.38
N THR A 315 5.45 -42.88 -14.54
CA THR A 315 4.60 -44.02 -14.18
C THR A 315 3.81 -44.51 -15.39
N LEU A 316 3.23 -43.59 -16.16
CA LEU A 316 2.51 -43.88 -17.39
C LEU A 316 3.42 -44.42 -18.49
N HIS A 317 4.59 -43.82 -18.69
CA HIS A 317 5.56 -44.26 -19.70
C HIS A 317 6.08 -45.66 -19.40
N LYS A 318 6.46 -45.93 -18.15
CA LYS A 318 7.03 -47.21 -17.74
C LYS A 318 6.04 -48.37 -17.80
N ASN A 319 4.80 -48.16 -17.35
CA ASN A 319 3.83 -49.25 -17.19
C ASN A 319 2.90 -49.40 -18.38
N LEU A 320 2.61 -48.31 -19.10
CA LEU A 320 1.62 -48.27 -20.17
C LEU A 320 2.17 -47.76 -21.51
N GLY A 321 3.44 -47.35 -21.57
CA GLY A 321 4.04 -46.79 -22.79
C GLY A 321 3.40 -45.48 -23.23
N ARG A 322 2.83 -44.70 -22.30
CA ARG A 322 2.14 -43.43 -22.57
C ARG A 322 3.01 -42.23 -22.24
N ASP A 323 2.99 -41.23 -23.12
CA ASP A 323 3.68 -39.97 -22.91
C ASP A 323 2.68 -38.89 -22.47
N LEU A 324 2.83 -38.41 -21.23
CA LEU A 324 2.04 -37.31 -20.68
C LEU A 324 2.80 -35.99 -20.80
N LYS A 325 2.21 -34.96 -21.42
CA LYS A 325 2.77 -33.60 -21.38
C LYS A 325 2.32 -32.88 -20.12
N ARG A 326 3.06 -31.83 -19.74
CA ARG A 326 2.81 -31.10 -18.50
C ARG A 326 1.50 -30.31 -18.56
N GLU A 327 1.24 -29.73 -19.72
CA GLU A 327 0.05 -28.95 -20.02
C GLU A 327 -1.25 -29.77 -20.08
N ASP A 328 -1.14 -31.09 -20.24
CA ASP A 328 -2.30 -31.99 -20.33
C ASP A 328 -2.90 -32.35 -18.95
N ILE A 329 -2.26 -31.92 -17.85
CA ILE A 329 -2.74 -32.17 -16.49
C ILE A 329 -3.59 -30.96 -16.06
N ASP A 330 -4.87 -31.16 -15.78
CA ASP A 330 -5.75 -30.11 -15.24
C ASP A 330 -6.49 -30.59 -13.98
N LEU A 331 -7.16 -29.66 -13.30
CA LEU A 331 -7.98 -29.92 -12.13
C LEU A 331 -9.41 -29.40 -12.32
N SER A 332 -10.39 -30.24 -12.02
CA SER A 332 -11.81 -29.85 -11.90
C SER A 332 -12.38 -30.25 -10.54
N TRP A 333 -13.50 -29.65 -10.18
CA TRP A 333 -14.25 -30.00 -8.98
C TRP A 333 -15.53 -30.74 -9.35
N ASN A 334 -15.67 -31.95 -8.83
CA ASN A 334 -16.91 -32.68 -8.94
C ASN A 334 -17.88 -32.19 -7.87
N SER A 335 -18.78 -31.29 -8.24
CA SER A 335 -19.70 -30.64 -7.29
C SER A 335 -20.75 -31.59 -6.69
N ILE A 336 -21.06 -32.69 -7.39
CA ILE A 336 -22.03 -33.73 -6.99
C ILE A 336 -21.42 -34.60 -5.90
N ASN A 337 -20.23 -35.13 -6.15
CA ASN A 337 -19.57 -36.11 -5.29
C ASN A 337 -18.55 -35.49 -4.31
N LYS A 338 -18.30 -34.18 -4.42
CA LYS A 338 -17.44 -33.39 -3.52
C LYS A 338 -15.99 -33.89 -3.48
N TYR A 339 -15.40 -34.13 -4.65
CA TYR A 339 -13.99 -34.49 -4.79
C TYR A 339 -13.32 -33.76 -5.95
N VAL A 340 -11.98 -33.77 -5.95
CA VAL A 340 -11.16 -33.18 -7.00
C VAL A 340 -10.92 -34.19 -8.13
N GLU A 341 -11.11 -33.75 -9.36
CA GLU A 341 -10.80 -34.50 -10.57
C GLU A 341 -9.44 -34.07 -11.10
N VAL A 342 -8.53 -35.04 -11.25
CA VAL A 342 -7.23 -34.85 -11.90
C VAL A 342 -7.37 -35.30 -13.34
N ASN A 343 -7.54 -34.33 -14.23
CA ASN A 343 -7.80 -34.58 -15.64
C ASN A 343 -6.50 -34.88 -16.38
N VAL A 344 -6.52 -35.95 -17.16
CA VAL A 344 -5.44 -36.40 -18.05
C VAL A 344 -6.03 -36.80 -19.41
N PRO A 345 -5.26 -36.81 -20.52
CA PRO A 345 -5.81 -37.05 -21.86
C PRO A 345 -6.02 -38.54 -22.16
N PHE A 346 -6.19 -39.36 -21.12
CA PHE A 346 -6.29 -40.81 -21.21
C PHE A 346 -7.59 -41.29 -20.55
N GLY A 347 -8.20 -42.34 -21.10
CA GLY A 347 -9.44 -42.94 -20.61
C GLY A 347 -9.30 -44.44 -20.34
N GLY A 348 -10.37 -45.07 -19.87
CA GLY A 348 -10.45 -46.53 -19.70
C GLY A 348 -9.41 -47.11 -18.74
N ASP A 349 -8.72 -48.17 -19.18
CA ASP A 349 -7.73 -48.93 -18.37
C ASP A 349 -6.60 -48.04 -17.81
N ASP A 350 -6.22 -46.97 -18.53
CA ASP A 350 -5.17 -46.03 -18.11
C ASP A 350 -5.60 -45.28 -16.82
N LEU A 351 -6.88 -44.88 -16.72
CA LEU A 351 -7.44 -44.24 -15.53
C LEU A 351 -7.63 -45.23 -14.38
N GLU A 352 -8.04 -46.45 -14.67
CA GLU A 352 -8.14 -47.50 -13.64
C GLU A 352 -6.79 -47.78 -13.00
N PHE A 353 -5.73 -47.83 -13.81
CA PHE A 353 -4.36 -47.98 -13.35
C PHE A 353 -3.94 -46.81 -12.46
N LEU A 354 -4.09 -45.56 -12.92
CA LEU A 354 -3.71 -44.37 -12.16
C LEU A 354 -4.45 -44.24 -10.82
N ASN A 355 -5.76 -44.54 -10.80
CA ASN A 355 -6.55 -44.50 -9.57
C ASN A 355 -6.12 -45.57 -8.54
N LYS A 356 -5.52 -46.68 -8.98
CA LYS A 356 -5.01 -47.76 -8.11
C LYS A 356 -3.52 -47.60 -7.76
N ASP A 357 -2.76 -46.78 -8.50
CA ASP A 357 -1.33 -46.60 -8.28
C ASP A 357 -1.03 -45.72 -7.04
N GLU A 358 -0.52 -46.36 -5.98
CA GLU A 358 -0.24 -45.70 -4.69
C GLU A 358 0.74 -44.53 -4.82
N GLU A 359 1.72 -44.68 -5.71
CA GLU A 359 2.81 -43.73 -5.89
C GLU A 359 2.35 -42.45 -6.60
N SER A 360 1.51 -42.58 -7.63
CA SER A 360 0.82 -41.46 -8.28
C SER A 360 -0.14 -40.78 -7.31
N ASN A 361 -0.95 -41.56 -6.61
CA ASN A 361 -1.88 -41.02 -5.61
C ASN A 361 -1.18 -40.23 -4.50
N LYS A 362 -0.04 -40.71 -4.01
CA LYS A 362 0.78 -40.02 -3.02
C LYS A 362 1.33 -38.70 -3.56
N ALA A 363 1.76 -38.65 -4.81
CA ALA A 363 2.26 -37.43 -5.45
C ALA A 363 1.14 -36.39 -5.63
N ILE A 364 -0.05 -36.79 -6.08
CA ILE A 364 -1.22 -35.91 -6.18
C ILE A 364 -1.61 -35.38 -4.80
N LYS A 365 -1.76 -36.26 -3.81
CA LYS A 365 -2.16 -35.85 -2.45
C LYS A 365 -1.20 -34.84 -1.86
N LYS A 366 0.12 -35.05 -2.05
CA LYS A 366 1.14 -34.10 -1.64
C LYS A 366 0.97 -32.76 -2.36
N ALA A 367 0.81 -32.76 -3.68
CA ALA A 367 0.66 -31.54 -4.46
C ALA A 367 -0.62 -30.76 -4.12
N LEU A 368 -1.75 -31.44 -3.94
CA LEU A 368 -3.02 -30.80 -3.52
C LEU A 368 -2.91 -30.15 -2.14
N SER A 369 -2.23 -30.82 -1.21
CA SER A 369 -1.96 -30.27 0.13
C SER A 369 -1.00 -29.08 0.08
N GLU A 370 0.12 -29.18 -0.64
CA GLU A 370 1.14 -28.12 -0.70
C GLU A 370 0.67 -26.88 -1.48
N VAL A 371 -0.07 -27.08 -2.57
CA VAL A 371 -0.44 -26.00 -3.50
C VAL A 371 -1.79 -25.39 -3.15
N TYR A 372 -2.77 -26.21 -2.78
CA TYR A 372 -4.17 -25.79 -2.59
C TYR A 372 -4.66 -25.95 -1.15
N ARG A 373 -3.82 -26.42 -0.21
CA ARG A 373 -4.21 -26.75 1.18
C ARG A 373 -5.34 -27.77 1.27
N TYR A 374 -5.54 -28.56 0.22
CA TYR A 374 -6.64 -29.51 0.11
C TYR A 374 -6.25 -30.90 0.61
N HIS A 375 -7.10 -31.48 1.45
CA HIS A 375 -6.88 -32.78 2.10
C HIS A 375 -8.01 -33.78 1.86
N GLY A 376 -8.99 -33.44 1.02
CA GLY A 376 -10.14 -34.29 0.70
C GLY A 376 -9.84 -35.33 -0.38
N PRO A 377 -10.88 -36.06 -0.83
CA PRO A 377 -10.77 -37.08 -1.86
C PRO A 377 -10.45 -36.49 -3.25
N PHE A 378 -9.78 -37.28 -4.08
CA PHE A 378 -9.58 -36.97 -5.50
C PHE A 378 -9.61 -38.26 -6.33
N HIS A 379 -9.86 -38.11 -7.63
CA HIS A 379 -9.83 -39.19 -8.61
C HIS A 379 -9.21 -38.72 -9.92
N PHE A 380 -8.53 -39.62 -10.63
CA PHE A 380 -8.15 -39.36 -12.02
C PHE A 380 -9.37 -39.51 -12.92
N SER A 381 -9.51 -38.59 -13.86
CA SER A 381 -10.60 -38.52 -14.84
C SER A 381 -10.07 -38.18 -16.22
N GLU A 382 -10.85 -38.52 -17.24
CA GLU A 382 -10.55 -38.16 -18.62
C GLU A 382 -10.82 -36.67 -18.81
N ASP A 383 -9.86 -35.94 -19.37
CA ASP A 383 -10.09 -34.57 -19.80
C ASP A 383 -11.07 -34.57 -20.98
N ILE A 384 -12.18 -33.85 -20.85
CA ILE A 384 -13.14 -33.67 -21.94
C ILE A 384 -12.77 -32.33 -22.61
N PRO A 385 -12.19 -32.33 -23.83
CA PRO A 385 -11.87 -31.08 -24.50
C PRO A 385 -13.18 -30.32 -24.80
N PHE A 386 -13.28 -29.09 -24.30
CA PHE A 386 -14.37 -28.16 -24.62
C PHE A 386 -13.96 -27.21 -25.75
#